data_AF-A0A5C3MB94-F1
#
_entry.id   AF-A0A5C3MB94-F1
#
_cell.length_a   1.000
_cell.length_b   1.000
_cell.length_c   1.000
_cell.angle_alpha   90.00
_cell.angle_beta   90.00
_cell.angle_gamma   90.00
#
_symmetry.space_group_name_H-M   'P 1'
#
loop_
_entity.id
_entity.type
_entity.pdbx_description
1 polymer ?
#
loop_
_entity_poly.entity_id
_entity_poly.type
_entity_poly.pdbx_seq_one_letter_code
_entity_poly.pdbx_strand_id
1 'polypeptide(L)'
;MHAFTSIKNQEARVTALQNEIEHLQKELGEDIDAGEIVKRHIKLLHQYNEAKDATQILIGRLATLKETTIRQIHNDYDLPEAD
;
A
#
# COMPACT_ATOMS: atom_id res chain seq x y z
N MET A 1 0.98 -40.16 8.08
CA MET A 1 1.25 -40.35 6.64
C MET A 1 1.91 -39.08 6.13
N HIS A 2 3.23 -39.01 6.18
CA HIS A 2 3.98 -37.84 5.73
C HIS A 2 4.14 -37.88 4.21
N ALA A 3 3.80 -36.77 3.58
CA ALA A 3 3.77 -36.56 2.15
C ALA A 3 5.15 -36.83 1.51
N PHE A 4 5.33 -38.04 0.95
CA PHE A 4 6.30 -38.30 -0.11
C PHE A 4 5.77 -37.77 -1.44
N THR A 5 5.35 -36.50 -1.50
CA THR A 5 5.35 -35.81 -2.79
C THR A 5 6.81 -35.80 -3.23
N SER A 6 7.13 -36.75 -4.12
CA SER A 6 8.46 -37.09 -4.62
C SER A 6 9.42 -35.90 -4.58
N ILE A 7 10.55 -36.04 -3.89
CA ILE A 7 11.62 -35.03 -3.78
C ILE A 7 11.90 -34.41 -5.16
N LYS A 8 11.83 -35.22 -6.22
CA LYS A 8 11.96 -34.82 -7.62
C LYS A 8 10.93 -33.78 -8.09
N ASN A 9 9.68 -33.88 -7.63
CA ASN A 9 8.63 -32.90 -7.91
C ASN A 9 8.81 -31.62 -7.09
N GLN A 10 9.38 -31.72 -5.88
CA GLN A 10 9.73 -30.56 -5.07
C GLN A 10 10.89 -29.80 -5.69
N GLU A 11 11.94 -30.49 -6.15
CA GLU A 11 13.07 -29.93 -6.89
C GLU A 11 12.60 -29.23 -8.17
N ALA A 12 11.79 -29.89 -8.99
CA ALA A 12 11.24 -29.28 -10.21
C ALA A 12 10.42 -28.00 -9.92
N ARG A 13 9.69 -27.99 -8.80
CA ARG A 13 8.91 -26.82 -8.37
C ARG A 13 9.80 -25.70 -7.84
N VAL A 14 10.87 -26.01 -7.13
CA VAL A 14 11.87 -25.02 -6.68
C VAL A 14 12.55 -24.39 -7.89
N THR A 15 12.98 -25.18 -8.88
CA THR A 15 13.59 -24.65 -10.11
C THR A 15 12.62 -23.75 -10.88
N ALA A 16 11.35 -24.15 -11.00
CA ALA A 16 10.33 -23.34 -11.67
C ALA A 16 10.13 -21.99 -10.96
N LEU A 17 10.05 -21.99 -9.62
CA LEU A 17 9.91 -20.78 -8.83
C LEU A 17 11.15 -19.88 -8.91
N GLN A 18 12.36 -20.45 -8.95
CA GLN A 18 13.59 -19.70 -9.14
C GLN A 18 13.63 -18.99 -10.50
N ASN A 19 13.24 -19.68 -11.58
CA ASN A 19 13.15 -19.08 -12.90
C ASN A 19 12.13 -17.93 -12.96
N GLU A 20 11.00 -18.07 -12.28
CA GLU A 20 9.98 -17.03 -12.18
C GLU A 20 10.50 -15.81 -11.41
N ILE A 21 11.21 -16.03 -10.29
CA ILE A 21 11.87 -14.95 -9.53
C ILE A 21 12.89 -14.23 -10.41
N GLU A 22 13.75 -14.95 -11.13
CA GLU A 22 14.72 -14.33 -12.03
C GLU A 22 14.07 -13.51 -13.16
N HIS A 23 12.97 -13.99 -13.72
CA HIS A 23 12.21 -13.26 -14.73
C HIS A 23 11.63 -11.96 -14.15
N LEU A 24 10.96 -12.05 -13.00
CA LEU A 24 10.37 -10.91 -12.32
C LEU A 24 11.43 -9.89 -11.89
N GLN A 25 12.60 -10.35 -11.44
CA GLN A 25 13.71 -9.48 -11.07
C GLN A 25 14.28 -8.73 -12.28
N LYS A 26 14.34 -9.38 -13.46
CA LYS A 26 14.74 -8.72 -14.72
C LYS A 26 13.72 -7.66 -15.16
N GLU A 27 12.43 -7.92 -15.02
CA GLU A 27 11.38 -6.92 -15.31
C GLU A 27 11.46 -5.71 -14.38
N LEU A 28 11.81 -5.93 -13.12
CA LEU A 28 11.95 -4.88 -12.12
C LEU A 28 13.18 -3.99 -12.39
N GLY A 29 14.25 -4.56 -12.94
CA GLY A 29 15.53 -3.92 -13.23
C GLY A 29 16.66 -4.45 -12.36
N GLU A 30 17.88 -4.49 -12.91
CA GLU A 30 19.07 -4.92 -12.17
C GLU A 30 19.30 -4.02 -10.95
N ASP A 31 19.61 -4.63 -9.80
CA ASP A 31 19.91 -3.97 -8.52
C ASP A 31 18.71 -3.30 -7.81
N ILE A 32 17.48 -3.59 -8.24
CA ILE A 32 16.27 -3.11 -7.56
C ILE A 32 15.72 -4.18 -6.61
N ASP A 33 15.65 -3.83 -5.32
CA ASP A 33 14.98 -4.65 -4.30
C ASP A 33 13.48 -4.36 -4.27
N ALA A 34 12.68 -5.30 -4.78
CA ALA A 34 11.22 -5.26 -4.74
C ALA A 34 10.67 -5.04 -3.32
N GLY A 35 11.30 -5.67 -2.33
CA GLY A 35 10.90 -5.58 -0.94
C GLY A 35 11.03 -4.15 -0.40
N GLU A 36 12.12 -3.47 -0.73
CA GLU A 36 12.32 -2.07 -0.31
C GLU A 36 11.36 -1.11 -1.02
N ILE A 37 11.06 -1.33 -2.30
CA ILE A 37 10.05 -0.53 -3.03
C ILE A 37 8.68 -0.67 -2.37
N VAL A 38 8.25 -1.91 -2.11
CA VAL A 38 6.94 -2.19 -1.51
C VAL A 38 6.87 -1.63 -0.09
N LYS A 39 7.91 -1.84 0.73
CA LYS A 39 7.99 -1.25 2.08
C LYS A 39 7.89 0.26 2.04
N ARG A 40 8.59 0.92 1.11
CA ARG A 40 8.52 2.37 0.93
C ARG A 40 7.12 2.82 0.56
N HIS A 41 6.47 2.14 -0.39
CA HIS A 41 5.09 2.45 -0.77
C HIS A 41 4.12 2.29 0.39
N ILE A 42 4.20 1.20 1.15
CA ILE A 42 3.36 0.96 2.33
C ILE A 42 3.55 2.08 3.35
N LYS A 43 4.80 2.50 3.60
CA LYS A 43 5.09 3.60 4.53
C LYS A 43 4.47 4.91 4.07
N LEU A 44 4.62 5.26 2.79
CA LEU A 44 4.04 6.49 2.24
C LEU A 44 2.51 6.48 2.30
N LEU A 45 1.89 5.33 2.00
CA LEU A 45 0.44 5.18 2.06
C LEU A 45 -0.08 5.34 3.50
N HIS A 46 0.60 4.77 4.49
CA HIS A 46 0.25 4.96 5.89
C HIS A 46 0.41 6.42 6.34
N GLN A 47 1.50 7.09 5.95
CA GLN A 47 1.71 8.50 6.27
C GLN A 47 0.64 9.39 5.64
N TYR A 48 0.27 9.12 4.40
CA TYR A 48 -0.83 9.81 3.73
C TYR A 48 -2.15 9.63 4.48
N ASN A 49 -2.52 8.38 4.79
CA ASN A 49 -3.76 8.08 5.50
C ASN A 49 -3.80 8.73 6.89
N GLU A 50 -2.70 8.68 7.63
CA GLU A 50 -2.61 9.29 8.95
C GLU A 50 -2.78 10.83 8.89
N ALA A 51 -2.13 11.49 7.93
CA ALA A 51 -2.28 12.92 7.71
C ALA A 51 -3.70 13.29 7.27
N LYS A 52 -4.30 12.49 6.39
CA LYS A 52 -5.67 12.65 5.94
C LYS A 52 -6.67 12.51 7.09
N ASP A 53 -6.54 11.47 7.90
CA ASP A 53 -7.43 11.20 9.03
C ASP A 53 -7.32 12.31 10.08
N ALA A 54 -6.10 12.75 10.41
CA ALA A 54 -5.88 13.89 11.30
C ALA A 54 -6.54 15.17 10.77
N THR A 55 -6.42 15.42 9.46
CA THR A 55 -7.06 16.57 8.80
C THR A 55 -8.58 16.47 8.87
N GLN A 56 -9.16 15.29 8.61
CA GLN A 56 -10.61 15.08 8.67
C GLN A 56 -11.17 15.29 10.08
N ILE A 57 -10.43 14.88 11.12
CA ILE A 57 -10.79 15.14 12.52
C ILE A 57 -10.81 16.65 12.80
N LEU A 58 -9.81 17.40 12.30
CA LEU A 58 -9.74 18.84 12.47
C LEU A 58 -10.87 19.56 11.72
N ILE A 59 -11.18 19.14 10.49
CA ILE A 59 -12.32 19.65 9.71
C ILE A 59 -13.64 19.40 10.47
N GLY A 60 -13.83 18.20 11.02
CA GLY A 60 -15.02 17.88 11.82
C GLY A 60 -15.16 18.79 13.04
N ARG A 61 -14.07 19.04 13.77
CA ARG A 61 -14.07 19.98 14.91
C ARG A 61 -14.35 21.40 14.47
N LEU A 62 -13.75 21.85 13.36
CA LEU A 62 -13.96 23.19 12.81
C LEU A 62 -15.41 23.40 12.37
N ALA A 63 -16.02 22.39 11.75
CA ALA A 63 -17.42 22.41 11.36
C ALA A 63 -18.33 22.58 12.59
N THR A 64 -18.09 21.82 13.66
CA THR A 64 -18.82 21.96 14.93
C THR A 64 -18.66 23.35 15.54
N LEU A 65 -17.44 23.90 15.57
CA LEU A 65 -17.19 25.24 16.13
C LEU A 65 -17.86 26.36 15.32
N LYS A 66 -18.00 26.18 14.00
CA LYS A 66 -18.65 27.13 13.09
C LYS A 66 -20.16 26.87 12.93
N GLU A 67 -20.72 25.90 13.66
CA GLU A 67 -22.12 25.45 13.54
C GLU A 67 -22.51 25.15 12.08
N THR A 68 -21.58 24.61 11.31
CA THR A 68 -21.76 24.31 9.90
C THR A 68 -21.47 22.83 9.60
N THR A 69 -21.69 22.42 8.36
CA THR A 69 -21.42 21.04 7.94
C THR A 69 -19.97 20.88 7.49
N ILE A 70 -19.44 19.67 7.62
CA ILE A 70 -18.12 19.31 7.07
C ILE A 70 -18.04 19.68 5.58
N ARG A 71 -19.10 19.41 4.83
CA ARG A 71 -19.22 19.74 3.41
C ARG A 71 -19.01 21.24 3.13
N GLN A 72 -19.61 22.09 3.96
CA GLN A 72 -19.44 23.54 3.83
C GLN A 72 -18.00 23.96 4.12
N ILE A 73 -17.34 23.35 5.11
CA ILE A 73 -15.91 23.59 5.34
C ILE A 73 -15.07 23.18 4.14
N HIS A 74 -15.36 22.04 3.49
CA HIS A 74 -14.66 21.66 2.27
C HIS A 74 -14.84 22.72 1.17
N ASN A 75 -16.07 23.20 0.95
CA ASN A 75 -16.33 24.26 -0.02
C ASN A 75 -15.66 25.60 0.32
N ASP A 76 -15.70 26.00 1.61
CA ASP A 76 -15.16 27.28 2.08
C ASP A 76 -13.63 27.36 1.93
N TYR A 77 -12.95 26.21 2.01
CA TYR A 77 -11.49 26.10 1.94
C TYR A 77 -10.99 25.47 0.62
N ASP A 78 -11.87 25.28 -0.37
CA ASP A 78 -11.58 24.65 -1.66
C ASP A 78 -10.87 23.28 -1.52
N LEU A 79 -11.34 22.48 -0.56
CA LEU A 79 -10.83 21.14 -0.28
C LEU A 79 -11.68 20.10 -1.02
N PRO A 80 -11.04 19.08 -1.63
CA PRO A 80 -11.78 18.02 -2.29
C PRO A 80 -12.62 17.20 -1.28
N GLU A 81 -13.86 16.85 -1.65
CA GLU A 81 -14.78 16.05 -0.81
C GLU A 81 -14.40 14.55 -0.77
N ALA A 82 -13.59 14.10 -1.73
CA ALA A 82 -13.06 12.74 -1.86
C ALA A 82 -11.64 12.76 -2.42
N ASP A 83 -10.88 11.68 -2.20
CA ASP A 83 -9.57 11.47 -2.85
C ASP A 83 -9.73 11.18 -4.35
#